data_AF-A0A1Q6L4U6-F1
#
_entry.id   AF-A0A1Q6L4U6-F1
#
_cell.length_a   1.000
_cell.length_b   1.000
_cell.length_c   1.000
_cell.angle_alpha   90.00
_cell.angle_beta   90.00
_cell.angle_gamma   90.00
#
_symmetry.space_group_name_H-M   'P 1'
#
loop_
_entity.id
_entity.type
_entity.pdbx_description
1 polymer ?
#
loop_
_entity_poly.entity_id
_entity_poly.type
_entity_poly.pdbx_seq_one_letter_code
_entity_poly.pdbx_strand_id
1 'polypeptide(L)'
;MQEKNNISEDDFEVLKFLSKYKLLKVEDASLIYKTKRYYRQRVNKLIDKEYVKKYKSYITIDKRGRKVLGEVGSNYIKNIKNESYMERLKHIASIATLSIDSVIKFIPSWDIKEKDKFTETARRYIGKLIIENKEYLTYYISDKKEHIYIKQLLFDVNKSVNYDDIIIFVENFDVINKRYSNLSFGKKNTYVIKNTTENKEIIKKLLKTNTHDLLEFIYEKEILISDWDKADYLLEDGKYIIYMPFINTEIIEKINWFYKENTNTKRKIDILTLEENKNKLQKILCSDCNIKIFDKNLLGGVCEI
;
A
#
# COMPACT_ATOMS: atom_id res chain seq x y z
N MET A 1 -35.13 13.15 13.26
CA MET A 1 -34.59 13.47 14.60
C MET A 1 -33.09 13.83 14.51
N GLN A 2 -32.73 14.82 13.68
CA GLN A 2 -31.34 15.08 13.26
C GLN A 2 -30.73 16.41 13.76
N GLU A 3 -31.41 17.14 14.67
CA GLU A 3 -30.96 18.47 15.11
C GLU A 3 -30.35 18.55 16.52
N LYS A 4 -30.01 17.44 17.18
CA LYS A 4 -29.42 17.49 18.55
C LYS A 4 -27.92 17.20 18.66
N ASN A 5 -27.23 16.82 17.59
CA ASN A 5 -25.78 16.59 17.64
C ASN A 5 -25.07 17.36 16.55
N ASN A 6 -24.21 18.27 16.98
CA ASN A 6 -23.51 19.28 16.18
C ASN A 6 -22.30 18.66 15.42
N ILE A 7 -22.54 17.51 14.78
CA ILE A 7 -21.61 16.56 14.12
C ILE A 7 -22.03 16.45 12.65
N SER A 8 -21.11 16.61 11.70
CA SER A 8 -21.39 16.42 10.26
C SER A 8 -21.20 14.96 9.82
N GLU A 9 -21.59 14.63 8.59
CA GLU A 9 -21.35 13.31 8.00
C GLU A 9 -19.85 12.97 7.98
N ASP A 10 -19.00 13.88 7.50
CA ASP A 10 -17.54 13.72 7.54
C ASP A 10 -16.98 13.49 8.96
N ASP A 11 -17.53 14.16 9.98
CA ASP A 11 -17.12 13.94 11.36
C ASP A 11 -17.46 12.50 11.79
N PHE A 12 -18.63 12.00 11.37
CA PHE A 12 -19.05 10.63 11.65
C PHE A 12 -18.16 9.61 10.93
N GLU A 13 -17.70 9.90 9.72
CA GLU A 13 -16.72 9.09 9.00
C GLU A 13 -15.36 9.05 9.72
N VAL A 14 -14.88 10.18 10.23
CA VAL A 14 -13.68 10.21 11.09
C VAL A 14 -13.86 9.31 12.31
N LEU A 15 -15.01 9.39 12.98
CA LEU A 15 -15.29 8.56 14.15
C LEU A 15 -15.34 7.07 13.79
N LYS A 16 -15.98 6.69 12.68
CA LYS A 16 -15.99 5.32 12.16
C LYS A 16 -14.58 4.82 11.86
N PHE A 17 -13.76 5.63 11.20
CA PHE A 17 -12.37 5.30 10.91
C PHE A 17 -11.57 5.05 12.19
N LEU A 18 -11.70 5.95 13.17
CA LEU A 18 -11.02 5.84 14.46
C LEU A 18 -11.49 4.65 15.29
N SER A 19 -12.77 4.30 15.23
CA SER A 19 -13.26 3.09 15.86
C SER A 19 -12.55 1.84 15.33
N LYS A 20 -12.50 1.73 13.99
CA LYS A 20 -11.96 0.56 13.30
C LYS A 20 -10.44 0.47 13.42
N TYR A 21 -9.73 1.57 13.16
CA TYR A 21 -8.26 1.59 13.04
C TYR A 21 -7.53 2.26 14.21
N LYS A 22 -8.28 2.71 15.23
CA LYS A 22 -7.81 3.27 16.52
C LYS A 22 -7.11 4.62 16.47
N LEU A 23 -6.42 4.94 15.38
CA LEU A 23 -5.66 6.18 15.18
C LEU A 23 -5.95 6.78 13.81
N LEU A 24 -5.80 8.10 13.72
CA LEU A 24 -5.72 8.84 12.46
C LEU A 24 -4.70 9.96 12.64
N LYS A 25 -3.76 10.14 11.71
CA LYS A 25 -2.88 11.31 11.72
C LYS A 25 -3.73 12.54 11.47
N VAL A 26 -3.49 13.63 12.20
CA VAL A 26 -4.31 14.85 12.06
C VAL A 26 -4.34 15.34 10.61
N GLU A 27 -3.21 15.28 9.90
CA GLU A 27 -3.11 15.66 8.48
C GLU A 27 -3.93 14.74 7.56
N ASP A 28 -4.00 13.45 7.86
CA ASP A 28 -4.73 12.47 7.06
C ASP A 28 -6.25 12.65 7.17
N ALA A 29 -6.74 13.39 8.17
CA ALA A 29 -8.15 13.78 8.23
C ALA A 29 -8.57 14.62 7.02
N SER A 30 -7.63 15.29 6.35
CA SER A 30 -7.91 16.00 5.09
C SER A 30 -8.42 15.08 3.97
N LEU A 31 -8.15 13.77 4.04
CA LEU A 31 -8.65 12.79 3.08
C LEU A 31 -10.17 12.56 3.21
N ILE A 32 -10.74 12.78 4.41
CA ILE A 32 -12.18 12.66 4.68
C ILE A 32 -12.87 14.00 4.42
N TYR A 33 -12.33 15.09 5.00
CA TYR A 33 -12.93 16.42 4.89
C TYR A 33 -12.67 17.15 3.56
N LYS A 34 -11.89 16.55 2.65
CA LYS A 34 -11.55 17.00 1.27
C LYS A 34 -10.91 18.39 1.15
N THR A 35 -10.74 19.14 2.24
CA THR A 35 -10.33 20.55 2.22
C THR A 35 -9.27 20.87 3.30
N LYS A 36 -8.18 21.56 2.89
CA LYS A 36 -6.96 21.76 3.71
C LYS A 36 -7.16 22.60 4.99
N ARG A 37 -8.04 23.61 4.98
CA ARG A 37 -8.23 24.51 6.14
C ARG A 37 -9.34 24.03 7.07
N TYR A 38 -10.39 23.45 6.49
CA TYR A 38 -11.58 23.01 7.20
C TYR A 38 -11.28 21.84 8.15
N TYR A 39 -10.49 20.85 7.72
CA TYR A 39 -10.25 19.64 8.53
C TYR A 39 -9.67 19.97 9.92
N ARG A 40 -8.78 20.96 10.01
CA ARG A 40 -8.17 21.35 11.30
C ARG A 40 -9.20 21.93 12.26
N GLN A 41 -10.08 22.79 11.76
CA GLN A 41 -11.16 23.38 12.56
C GLN A 41 -12.15 22.29 13.03
N ARG A 42 -12.49 21.35 12.15
CA ARG A 42 -13.35 20.20 12.48
C ARG A 42 -12.73 19.31 13.54
N VAL A 43 -11.46 18.90 13.36
CA VAL A 43 -10.73 18.09 14.34
C VAL A 43 -10.66 18.80 15.70
N ASN A 44 -10.36 20.10 15.74
CA ASN A 44 -10.35 20.86 17.01
C ASN A 44 -11.74 20.88 17.66
N LYS A 45 -12.81 21.13 16.89
CA LYS A 45 -14.19 21.07 17.39
C LYS A 45 -14.54 19.69 17.96
N LEU A 46 -14.05 18.61 17.36
CA LEU A 46 -14.24 17.24 17.87
C LEU A 46 -13.45 17.00 19.16
N ILE A 47 -12.27 17.62 19.32
CA ILE A 47 -11.47 17.57 20.55
C ILE A 47 -12.18 18.32 21.68
N ASP A 48 -12.58 19.57 21.44
CA ASP A 48 -13.23 20.44 22.43
C ASP A 48 -14.53 19.83 22.96
N LYS A 49 -15.20 19.05 22.11
CA LYS A 49 -16.44 18.34 22.46
C LYS A 49 -16.23 16.91 22.94
N GLU A 50 -15.00 16.48 23.21
CA GLU A 50 -14.67 15.15 23.74
C GLU A 50 -15.14 13.97 22.86
N TYR A 51 -15.27 14.22 21.55
CA TYR A 51 -15.54 13.15 20.57
C TYR A 51 -14.26 12.39 20.23
N VAL A 52 -13.14 13.11 20.13
CA VAL A 52 -11.80 12.58 19.92
C VAL A 52 -10.82 13.24 20.89
N LYS A 53 -9.66 12.64 21.07
CA LYS A 53 -8.56 13.22 21.86
C LYS A 53 -7.25 13.17 21.08
N LYS A 54 -6.41 14.17 21.30
CA LYS A 54 -5.10 14.29 20.63
C LYS A 54 -4.04 13.42 21.30
N TYR A 55 -3.22 12.76 20.49
CA TYR A 55 -2.03 12.02 20.89
C TYR A 55 -0.89 12.36 19.93
N LYS A 56 0.02 13.27 20.34
CA LYS A 56 1.07 13.83 19.48
C LYS A 56 0.45 14.42 18.19
N SER A 57 0.85 13.93 17.02
CA SER A 57 0.31 14.30 15.70
C SER A 57 -0.89 13.47 15.24
N TYR A 58 -1.45 12.64 16.13
CA TYR A 58 -2.58 11.75 15.85
C TYR A 58 -3.79 12.11 16.72
N ILE A 59 -4.96 11.60 16.33
CA ILE A 59 -6.18 11.61 17.13
C ILE A 59 -6.67 10.18 17.37
N THR A 60 -7.38 10.00 18.48
CA THR A 60 -8.01 8.73 18.89
C THR A 60 -9.46 9.01 19.31
N ILE A 61 -10.34 8.02 19.21
CA ILE A 61 -11.73 8.17 19.66
C ILE A 61 -11.79 8.36 21.18
N ASP A 62 -12.66 9.26 21.64
CA ASP A 62 -12.89 9.53 23.06
C ASP A 62 -14.30 9.07 23.50
N LYS A 63 -14.65 9.30 24.77
CA LYS A 63 -15.88 8.78 25.40
C LYS A 63 -17.14 9.20 24.66
N ARG A 64 -17.29 10.47 24.25
CA ARG A 64 -18.50 10.90 23.52
C ARG A 64 -18.54 10.35 22.10
N GLY A 65 -17.38 10.25 21.43
CA GLY A 65 -17.28 9.68 20.08
C GLY A 65 -17.81 8.24 20.04
N ARG A 66 -17.41 7.43 21.03
CA ARG A 66 -17.91 6.05 21.16
C ARG A 66 -19.41 5.98 21.40
N LYS A 67 -19.96 6.87 22.26
CA LYS A 67 -21.40 6.95 22.52
C LYS A 67 -22.19 7.24 21.25
N VAL A 68 -21.67 8.15 20.40
CA VAL A 68 -22.32 8.52 19.13
C VAL A 68 -22.35 7.35 18.15
N LEU A 69 -21.32 6.50 18.14
CA LEU A 69 -21.27 5.30 17.31
C LEU A 69 -22.09 4.12 17.86
N GLY A 70 -22.69 4.24 19.04
CA GLY A 70 -23.37 3.11 19.71
C GLY A 70 -22.42 2.00 20.16
N GLU A 71 -21.12 2.29 20.27
CA GLU A 71 -20.12 1.28 20.63
C GLU A 71 -20.04 1.06 22.13
N VAL A 72 -20.47 -0.13 22.56
CA VAL A 72 -20.37 -0.58 23.95
C VAL A 72 -19.13 -1.48 24.08
N GLY A 73 -18.18 -1.14 24.95
CA GLY A 73 -17.05 -2.01 25.31
C GLY A 73 -15.65 -1.40 25.23
N SER A 74 -14.63 -2.28 25.32
CA SER A 74 -13.21 -1.96 25.52
C SER A 74 -12.42 -1.72 24.22
N ASN A 75 -13.02 -1.10 23.22
CA ASN A 75 -12.38 -0.83 21.92
C ASN A 75 -11.37 0.33 21.95
N TYR A 76 -10.78 0.59 23.12
CA TYR A 76 -9.75 1.61 23.36
C TYR A 76 -8.35 1.01 23.20
N ILE A 77 -7.37 1.88 22.93
CA ILE A 77 -5.96 1.50 22.92
C ILE A 77 -5.56 1.13 24.36
N LYS A 78 -5.43 -0.17 24.65
CA LYS A 78 -5.17 -0.68 26.01
C LYS A 78 -3.79 -0.30 26.54
N ASN A 79 -2.77 -0.26 25.68
CA ASN A 79 -1.39 -0.08 26.10
C ASN A 79 -0.67 1.03 25.30
N ILE A 80 -1.04 2.29 25.56
CA ILE A 80 -0.47 3.48 24.89
C ILE A 80 1.05 3.63 25.16
N LYS A 81 1.54 3.10 26.28
CA LYS A 81 2.96 3.17 26.66
C LYS A 81 3.84 2.18 25.90
N ASN A 82 3.26 1.14 25.29
CA ASN A 82 4.01 0.19 24.48
C ASN A 82 4.31 0.80 23.11
N GLU A 83 5.56 1.23 22.90
CA GLU A 83 5.98 1.91 21.68
C GLU A 83 5.85 1.04 20.43
N SER A 84 6.22 -0.24 20.51
CA SER A 84 6.12 -1.17 19.39
C SER A 84 4.66 -1.39 18.95
N TYR A 85 3.76 -1.52 19.92
CA TYR A 85 2.33 -1.62 19.65
C TYR A 85 1.79 -0.33 19.02
N MET A 86 2.18 0.83 19.56
CA MET A 86 1.76 2.12 19.01
C MET A 86 2.32 2.39 17.61
N GLU A 87 3.56 2.01 17.34
CA GLU A 87 4.17 2.09 16.00
C GLU A 87 3.37 1.24 15.00
N ARG A 88 3.04 0.00 15.38
CA ARG A 88 2.20 -0.89 14.56
C ARG A 88 0.81 -0.28 14.30
N LEU A 89 0.16 0.31 15.31
CA LEU A 89 -1.12 0.99 15.12
C LEU A 89 -1.01 2.17 14.14
N LYS A 90 0.08 2.95 14.19
CA LYS A 90 0.31 4.05 13.23
C LYS A 90 0.46 3.54 11.81
N HIS A 91 1.20 2.46 11.58
CA HIS A 91 1.34 1.86 10.25
C HIS A 91 0.01 1.34 9.71
N ILE A 92 -0.77 0.67 10.56
CA ILE A 92 -2.11 0.20 10.23
C ILE A 92 -3.02 1.36 9.87
N ALA A 93 -3.10 2.39 10.71
CA ALA A 93 -3.90 3.58 10.45
C ALA A 93 -3.46 4.29 9.17
N SER A 94 -2.15 4.40 8.94
CA SER A 94 -1.61 5.01 7.72
C SER A 94 -2.04 4.25 6.48
N ILE A 95 -1.96 2.92 6.46
CA ILE A 95 -2.35 2.14 5.27
C ILE A 95 -3.86 2.07 5.10
N ALA A 96 -4.61 2.06 6.21
CA ALA A 96 -6.06 2.13 6.19
C ALA A 96 -6.59 3.39 5.50
N THR A 97 -5.80 4.46 5.37
CA THR A 97 -6.24 5.64 4.59
C THR A 97 -6.48 5.34 3.11
N LEU A 98 -5.95 4.23 2.59
CA LEU A 98 -6.27 3.74 1.25
C LEU A 98 -7.77 3.44 1.10
N SER A 99 -8.47 3.02 2.16
CA SER A 99 -9.91 2.71 2.09
C SER A 99 -10.82 3.92 2.29
N ILE A 100 -10.26 5.12 2.43
CA ILE A 100 -11.05 6.36 2.45
C ILE A 100 -11.37 6.73 1.00
N ASP A 101 -12.66 6.95 0.72
CA ASP A 101 -13.20 7.33 -0.60
C ASP A 101 -12.68 6.46 -1.75
N SER A 102 -12.55 5.15 -1.51
CA SER A 102 -12.09 4.21 -2.54
C SER A 102 -12.78 2.86 -2.42
N VAL A 103 -12.71 2.09 -3.50
CA VAL A 103 -13.16 0.69 -3.54
C VAL A 103 -12.23 -0.26 -2.79
N ILE A 104 -11.05 0.21 -2.38
CA ILE A 104 -10.05 -0.57 -1.67
C ILE A 104 -10.55 -0.83 -0.26
N LYS A 105 -10.58 -2.08 0.17
CA LYS A 105 -10.91 -2.44 1.55
C LYS A 105 -9.63 -2.82 2.28
N PHE A 106 -9.42 -2.25 3.46
CA PHE A 106 -8.35 -2.67 4.35
C PHE A 106 -8.90 -3.38 5.58
N ILE A 107 -8.48 -4.61 5.80
CA ILE A 107 -8.81 -5.42 6.98
C ILE A 107 -7.57 -5.47 7.87
N PRO A 108 -7.59 -4.89 9.08
CA PRO A 108 -6.41 -4.87 9.94
C PRO A 108 -6.13 -6.27 10.50
N SER A 109 -4.86 -6.53 10.80
CA SER A 109 -4.40 -7.86 11.24
C SER A 109 -5.13 -8.44 12.46
N TRP A 110 -5.62 -7.62 13.40
CA TRP A 110 -6.34 -8.13 14.56
C TRP A 110 -7.75 -8.65 14.24
N ASP A 111 -8.30 -8.28 13.08
CA ASP A 111 -9.58 -8.83 12.57
C ASP A 111 -9.36 -10.11 11.75
N ILE A 112 -8.12 -10.37 11.33
CA ILE A 112 -7.74 -11.57 10.55
C ILE A 112 -7.26 -12.68 11.50
N LYS A 113 -6.51 -12.31 12.53
CA LYS A 113 -5.89 -13.25 13.46
C LYS A 113 -6.93 -13.83 14.40
N GLU A 114 -7.09 -15.15 14.33
CA GLU A 114 -7.84 -15.89 15.33
C GLU A 114 -7.09 -15.87 16.66
N LYS A 115 -7.73 -15.35 17.71
CA LYS A 115 -7.12 -15.21 19.04
C LYS A 115 -6.78 -16.56 19.68
N ASP A 116 -7.45 -17.62 19.26
CA ASP A 116 -7.31 -18.97 19.82
C ASP A 116 -6.24 -19.81 19.12
N LYS A 117 -5.67 -19.32 18.00
CA LYS A 117 -4.52 -19.93 17.32
C LYS A 117 -3.23 -19.20 17.71
N PHE A 118 -2.46 -19.77 18.63
CA PHE A 118 -1.19 -19.21 19.13
C PHE A 118 -0.22 -18.77 18.01
N THR A 119 -0.17 -19.50 16.89
CA THR A 119 0.73 -19.22 15.75
C THR A 119 0.35 -17.97 14.96
N GLU A 120 -0.94 -17.59 14.93
CA GLU A 120 -1.43 -16.45 14.14
C GLU A 120 -1.17 -15.11 14.84
N THR A 121 -1.18 -15.09 16.18
CA THR A 121 -0.91 -13.86 16.94
C THR A 121 0.50 -13.31 16.70
N ALA A 122 1.49 -14.18 16.49
CA ALA A 122 2.90 -13.82 16.26
C ALA A 122 3.20 -13.28 14.85
N ARG A 123 2.27 -13.42 13.89
CA ARG A 123 2.47 -13.03 12.48
C ARG A 123 2.79 -11.55 12.32
N ARG A 124 3.62 -11.20 11.34
CA ARG A 124 4.12 -9.83 11.19
C ARG A 124 3.23 -8.95 10.31
N TYR A 125 2.47 -9.53 9.38
CA TYR A 125 1.55 -8.79 8.51
C TYR A 125 0.68 -7.83 9.31
N ILE A 126 0.50 -6.62 8.82
CA ILE A 126 -0.28 -5.56 9.49
C ILE A 126 -1.77 -5.62 9.14
N GLY A 127 -2.12 -6.30 8.05
CA GLY A 127 -3.48 -6.52 7.60
C GLY A 127 -3.53 -7.12 6.20
N LYS A 128 -4.68 -7.00 5.57
CA LYS A 128 -4.97 -7.43 4.20
C LYS A 128 -5.64 -6.29 3.44
N LEU A 129 -5.13 -5.99 2.25
CA LEU A 129 -5.78 -5.11 1.29
C LEU A 129 -6.60 -5.97 0.32
N ILE A 130 -7.81 -5.52 0.00
CA ILE A 130 -8.65 -6.10 -1.03
C ILE A 130 -8.87 -5.04 -2.10
N ILE A 131 -8.39 -5.32 -3.30
CA ILE A 131 -8.41 -4.43 -4.46
C ILE A 131 -9.02 -5.24 -5.61
N GLU A 132 -10.17 -4.82 -6.14
CA GLU A 132 -10.87 -5.52 -7.24
C GLU A 132 -11.05 -7.03 -6.99
N ASN A 133 -11.51 -7.39 -5.79
CA ASN A 133 -11.68 -8.77 -5.30
C ASN A 133 -10.38 -9.60 -5.16
N LYS A 134 -9.21 -9.00 -5.42
CA LYS A 134 -7.92 -9.62 -5.20
C LYS A 134 -7.36 -9.26 -3.83
N GLU A 135 -6.83 -10.28 -3.15
CA GLU A 135 -6.36 -10.18 -1.77
C GLU A 135 -4.84 -10.03 -1.71
N TYR A 136 -4.37 -9.02 -0.96
CA TYR A 136 -2.96 -8.73 -0.78
C TYR A 136 -2.59 -8.77 0.70
N LEU A 137 -1.75 -9.73 1.10
CA LEU A 137 -1.23 -9.75 2.45
C LEU A 137 -0.25 -8.58 2.62
N THR A 138 -0.52 -7.72 3.59
CA THR A 138 0.14 -6.42 3.69
C THR A 138 1.11 -6.37 4.86
N TYR A 139 2.34 -5.93 4.58
CA TYR A 139 3.42 -5.77 5.54
C TYR A 139 3.90 -4.31 5.59
N TYR A 140 4.67 -4.00 6.63
CA TYR A 140 5.33 -2.71 6.78
C TYR A 140 6.76 -2.89 7.28
N ILE A 141 7.72 -2.19 6.68
CA ILE A 141 9.11 -2.13 7.15
C ILE A 141 9.48 -0.64 7.36
N SER A 142 9.67 -0.24 8.62
CA SER A 142 10.21 1.09 8.95
C SER A 142 11.71 1.15 8.69
N ASP A 143 12.22 2.37 8.48
CA ASP A 143 13.63 2.69 8.28
C ASP A 143 14.52 2.19 9.43
N LYS A 144 13.99 2.21 10.65
CA LYS A 144 14.63 1.81 11.91
C LYS A 144 14.63 0.31 12.15
N LYS A 145 14.02 -0.52 11.28
CA LYS A 145 13.96 -1.96 11.53
C LYS A 145 15.32 -2.62 11.31
N GLU A 146 15.75 -3.33 12.33
CA GLU A 146 16.96 -4.13 12.29
C GLU A 146 16.87 -5.31 11.33
N HIS A 147 18.03 -5.84 10.96
CA HIS A 147 18.16 -7.03 10.12
C HIS A 147 17.38 -8.24 10.63
N ILE A 148 17.22 -8.37 11.96
CA ILE A 148 16.46 -9.45 12.60
C ILE A 148 14.97 -9.37 12.22
N TYR A 149 14.40 -8.17 12.21
CA TYR A 149 13.00 -7.97 11.85
C TYR A 149 12.72 -8.38 10.41
N ILE A 150 13.59 -7.96 9.48
CA ILE A 150 13.44 -8.30 8.06
C ILE A 150 13.53 -9.82 7.87
N LYS A 151 14.48 -10.50 8.52
CA LYS A 151 14.55 -11.98 8.48
C LYS A 151 13.27 -12.63 9.01
N GLN A 152 12.73 -12.15 10.12
CA GLN A 152 11.47 -12.67 10.66
C GLN A 152 10.29 -12.45 9.70
N LEU A 153 10.25 -11.32 9.01
CA LEU A 153 9.29 -11.06 7.94
C LEU A 153 9.46 -12.09 6.80
N LEU A 154 10.69 -12.41 6.39
CA LEU A 154 10.94 -13.45 5.37
C LEU A 154 10.33 -14.79 5.77
N PHE A 155 10.58 -15.24 7.00
CA PHE A 155 9.98 -16.47 7.50
C PHE A 155 8.45 -16.40 7.59
N ASP A 156 7.90 -15.24 7.94
CA ASP A 156 6.46 -15.05 8.07
C ASP A 156 5.74 -15.13 6.72
N VAL A 157 6.28 -14.48 5.69
CA VAL A 157 5.74 -14.49 4.32
C VAL A 157 5.75 -15.91 3.76
N ASN A 158 6.85 -16.64 3.91
CA ASN A 158 6.96 -18.03 3.42
C ASN A 158 5.95 -18.96 4.11
N LYS A 159 5.65 -18.72 5.38
CA LYS A 159 4.63 -19.48 6.12
C LYS A 159 3.18 -19.06 5.81
N SER A 160 2.98 -18.01 5.02
CA SER A 160 1.67 -17.50 4.63
C SER A 160 1.28 -18.11 3.28
N VAL A 161 1.08 -19.44 3.26
CA VAL A 161 0.91 -20.23 2.02
C VAL A 161 -0.34 -19.82 1.24
N ASN A 162 -1.39 -19.39 1.91
CA ASN A 162 -2.68 -19.04 1.29
C ASN A 162 -2.71 -17.66 0.61
N TYR A 163 -1.58 -16.96 0.55
CA TYR A 163 -1.48 -15.64 -0.08
C TYR A 163 -0.38 -15.65 -1.12
N ASP A 164 -0.76 -15.43 -2.38
CA ASP A 164 0.15 -15.36 -3.52
C ASP A 164 0.55 -13.93 -3.91
N ASP A 165 -0.17 -12.94 -3.40
CA ASP A 165 0.09 -11.53 -3.66
C ASP A 165 0.39 -10.80 -2.35
N ILE A 166 1.57 -10.18 -2.31
CA ILE A 166 2.11 -9.49 -1.13
C ILE A 166 2.30 -8.01 -1.48
N ILE A 167 1.94 -7.12 -0.54
CA ILE A 167 2.35 -5.71 -0.58
C ILE A 167 3.18 -5.42 0.66
N ILE A 168 4.40 -4.93 0.46
CA ILE A 168 5.29 -4.48 1.52
C ILE A 168 5.42 -2.97 1.42
N PHE A 169 4.81 -2.28 2.36
CA PHE A 169 5.02 -0.84 2.51
C PHE A 169 6.35 -0.58 3.21
N VAL A 170 7.14 0.34 2.67
CA VAL A 170 8.46 0.68 3.19
C VAL A 170 8.61 2.18 3.35
N GLU A 171 9.54 2.60 4.19
CA GLU A 171 9.93 4.02 4.25
C GLU A 171 11.03 4.34 3.22
N ASN A 172 11.88 3.34 2.93
CA ASN A 172 12.95 3.43 1.95
C ASN A 172 13.19 2.07 1.26
N PHE A 173 13.64 2.10 0.01
CA PHE A 173 13.93 0.91 -0.80
C PHE A 173 15.24 0.20 -0.46
N ASP A 174 16.05 0.69 0.46
CA ASP A 174 17.31 0.02 0.87
C ASP A 174 17.10 -1.40 1.42
N VAL A 175 15.90 -1.68 1.92
CA VAL A 175 15.48 -3.02 2.37
C VAL A 175 15.43 -4.06 1.25
N ILE A 176 15.27 -3.63 -0.01
CA ILE A 176 15.38 -4.50 -1.19
C ILE A 176 16.87 -4.69 -1.46
N ASN A 177 17.48 -5.76 -0.97
CA ASN A 177 18.89 -6.03 -1.25
C ASN A 177 19.18 -7.53 -1.25
N LYS A 178 20.33 -7.91 -1.82
CA LYS A 178 20.73 -9.31 -2.01
C LYS A 178 20.80 -10.11 -0.71
N ARG A 179 21.08 -9.48 0.45
CA ARG A 179 21.10 -10.17 1.76
C ARG A 179 19.72 -10.74 2.14
N TYR A 180 18.66 -10.17 1.57
CA TYR A 180 17.28 -10.59 1.78
C TYR A 180 16.62 -11.11 0.51
N SER A 181 17.42 -11.63 -0.43
CA SER A 181 16.93 -12.09 -1.74
C SER A 181 16.13 -11.01 -2.47
N ASN A 182 16.50 -9.74 -2.29
CA ASN A 182 15.76 -8.58 -2.79
C ASN A 182 14.27 -8.55 -2.41
N LEU A 183 13.89 -9.20 -1.30
CA LEU A 183 12.49 -9.40 -0.93
C LEU A 183 11.67 -10.15 -2.02
N SER A 184 12.27 -11.10 -2.71
CA SER A 184 11.55 -12.15 -3.44
C SER A 184 11.36 -13.37 -2.53
N PHE A 185 10.16 -13.95 -2.60
CA PHE A 185 9.66 -15.00 -1.72
C PHE A 185 9.12 -16.21 -2.48
N GLY A 186 9.23 -16.22 -3.81
CA GLY A 186 8.61 -17.26 -4.65
C GLY A 186 7.09 -17.15 -4.67
N LYS A 187 6.55 -15.95 -4.46
CA LYS A 187 5.12 -15.64 -4.57
C LYS A 187 4.75 -15.29 -6.01
N LYS A 188 3.45 -15.19 -6.30
CA LYS A 188 3.00 -14.72 -7.63
C LYS A 188 3.45 -13.28 -7.86
N ASN A 189 3.19 -12.42 -6.88
CA ASN A 189 3.63 -11.02 -6.88
C ASN A 189 4.04 -10.57 -5.48
N THR A 190 5.13 -9.81 -5.41
CA THR A 190 5.53 -9.09 -4.20
C THR A 190 5.85 -7.65 -4.57
N TYR A 191 4.91 -6.75 -4.26
CA TYR A 191 5.07 -5.32 -4.49
C TYR A 191 5.75 -4.65 -3.31
N VAL A 192 6.75 -3.82 -3.59
CA VAL A 192 7.40 -2.98 -2.59
C VAL A 192 7.10 -1.52 -2.90
N ILE A 193 6.40 -0.84 -1.98
CA ILE A 193 5.83 0.49 -2.21
C ILE A 193 6.24 1.42 -1.07
N LYS A 194 6.75 2.61 -1.35
CA LYS A 194 6.96 3.59 -0.26
C LYS A 194 5.62 4.04 0.32
N ASN A 195 5.52 4.09 1.65
CA ASN A 195 4.30 4.53 2.35
C ASN A 195 4.15 6.07 2.36
N THR A 196 4.04 6.67 1.18
CA THR A 196 3.79 8.11 1.02
C THR A 196 2.32 8.36 0.68
N THR A 197 1.83 9.57 0.95
CA THR A 197 0.48 9.97 0.52
C THR A 197 0.36 9.90 -1.00
N GLU A 198 1.40 10.31 -1.72
CA GLU A 198 1.47 10.27 -3.18
C GLU A 198 1.28 8.85 -3.73
N ASN A 199 2.01 7.86 -3.20
CA ASN A 199 1.91 6.49 -3.69
C ASN A 199 0.56 5.86 -3.40
N LYS A 200 -0.08 6.23 -2.28
CA LYS A 200 -1.44 5.80 -2.00
C LYS A 200 -2.44 6.36 -2.99
N GLU A 201 -2.30 7.62 -3.38
CA GLU A 201 -3.12 8.22 -4.42
C GLU A 201 -2.84 7.59 -5.80
N ILE A 202 -1.59 7.24 -6.10
CA ILE A 202 -1.24 6.48 -7.31
C ILE A 202 -1.93 5.11 -7.31
N ILE A 203 -1.92 4.36 -6.20
CA ILE A 203 -2.65 3.09 -6.10
C ILE A 203 -4.13 3.29 -6.46
N LYS A 204 -4.78 4.33 -5.92
CA LYS A 204 -6.19 4.63 -6.25
C LYS A 204 -6.39 5.03 -7.70
N LYS A 205 -5.47 5.80 -8.29
CA LYS A 205 -5.53 6.22 -9.70
C LYS A 205 -5.35 5.04 -10.64
N LEU A 206 -4.45 4.11 -10.35
CA LEU A 206 -4.21 2.92 -11.16
C LEU A 206 -5.50 2.09 -11.36
N LEU A 207 -6.35 2.00 -10.35
CA LEU A 207 -7.65 1.31 -10.44
C LEU A 207 -8.65 1.97 -11.41
N LYS A 208 -8.41 3.23 -11.77
CA LYS A 208 -9.24 3.98 -12.71
C LYS A 208 -8.59 4.10 -14.09
N THR A 209 -7.36 3.64 -14.24
CA THR A 209 -6.59 3.79 -15.47
C THR A 209 -6.84 2.60 -16.38
N ASN A 210 -7.24 2.84 -17.62
CA ASN A 210 -7.12 1.83 -18.66
C ASN A 210 -5.63 1.67 -19.01
N THR A 211 -5.05 0.53 -18.60
CA THR A 211 -3.62 0.28 -18.80
C THR A 211 -3.28 0.16 -20.28
N HIS A 212 -4.19 -0.40 -21.08
CA HIS A 212 -3.96 -0.59 -22.51
C HIS A 212 -3.88 0.77 -23.23
N ASP A 213 -4.89 1.62 -23.09
CA ASP A 213 -4.92 2.98 -23.65
C ASP A 213 -3.70 3.83 -23.18
N LEU A 214 -3.33 3.74 -21.90
CA LEU A 214 -2.17 4.43 -21.36
C LEU A 214 -0.88 4.03 -22.08
N LEU A 215 -0.71 2.73 -22.30
CA LEU A 215 0.49 2.19 -22.92
C LEU A 215 0.55 2.56 -24.40
N GLU A 216 -0.56 2.49 -25.14
CA GLU A 216 -0.62 2.95 -26.53
C GLU A 216 -0.28 4.45 -26.63
N PHE A 217 -0.78 5.26 -25.71
CA PHE A 217 -0.43 6.69 -25.64
C PHE A 217 1.07 6.92 -25.38
N ILE A 218 1.69 6.16 -24.46
CA ILE A 218 3.11 6.32 -24.10
C ILE A 218 4.06 5.83 -25.21
N TYR A 219 3.62 4.83 -25.98
CA TYR A 219 4.44 4.20 -27.01
C TYR A 219 4.13 4.70 -28.42
N GLU A 220 3.00 5.39 -28.62
CA GLU A 220 2.49 5.87 -29.91
C GLU A 220 2.42 4.72 -30.94
N LYS A 221 2.05 3.52 -30.45
CA LYS A 221 2.02 2.27 -31.21
C LYS A 221 0.93 1.36 -30.68
N GLU A 222 0.40 0.52 -31.56
CA GLU A 222 -0.47 -0.60 -31.18
C GLU A 222 0.29 -1.56 -30.27
N ILE A 223 -0.38 -2.02 -29.21
CA ILE A 223 0.17 -2.99 -28.28
C ILE A 223 -0.63 -4.29 -28.29
N LEU A 224 0.09 -5.41 -28.37
CA LEU A 224 -0.46 -6.75 -28.34
C LEU A 224 -0.22 -7.39 -26.98
N ILE A 225 -1.02 -8.39 -26.62
CA ILE A 225 -0.74 -9.24 -25.45
C ILE A 225 0.56 -10.01 -25.73
N SER A 226 1.45 -10.03 -24.73
CA SER A 226 2.74 -10.71 -24.85
C SER A 226 2.58 -12.22 -25.10
N ASP A 227 3.36 -12.75 -26.04
CA ASP A 227 3.55 -14.20 -26.24
C ASP A 227 4.58 -14.80 -25.26
N TRP A 228 5.20 -13.96 -24.43
CA TRP A 228 6.19 -14.33 -23.44
C TRP A 228 5.64 -14.13 -22.02
N ASP A 229 5.64 -15.22 -21.24
CA ASP A 229 5.09 -15.34 -19.88
C ASP A 229 5.70 -14.38 -18.83
N LYS A 230 6.77 -13.65 -19.17
CA LYS A 230 7.48 -12.71 -18.28
C LYS A 230 7.23 -11.25 -18.63
N ALA A 231 6.50 -10.98 -19.71
CA ALA A 231 6.09 -9.64 -20.12
C ALA A 231 4.58 -9.52 -20.25
N ASP A 232 4.07 -8.31 -20.07
CA ASP A 232 2.64 -8.03 -20.11
C ASP A 232 2.18 -7.81 -21.55
N TYR A 233 2.98 -7.07 -22.35
CA TYR A 233 2.64 -6.69 -23.72
C TYR A 233 3.82 -6.85 -24.68
N LEU A 234 3.51 -6.83 -25.98
CA LEU A 234 4.44 -6.88 -27.10
C LEU A 234 4.09 -5.76 -28.09
N LEU A 235 5.10 -4.98 -28.49
CA LEU A 235 5.00 -4.05 -29.61
C LEU A 235 5.23 -4.78 -30.93
N GLU A 236 4.66 -4.24 -32.01
CA GLU A 236 4.85 -4.76 -33.38
C GLU A 236 6.33 -4.86 -33.80
N ASP A 237 7.21 -4.02 -33.24
CA ASP A 237 8.65 -4.05 -33.52
C ASP A 237 9.43 -5.14 -32.75
N GLY A 238 8.70 -6.06 -32.09
CA GLY A 238 9.25 -7.20 -31.36
C GLY A 238 9.77 -6.85 -29.97
N LYS A 239 9.42 -5.67 -29.44
CA LYS A 239 9.82 -5.24 -28.10
C LYS A 239 8.77 -5.62 -27.06
N TYR A 240 9.22 -6.28 -26.00
CA TYR A 240 8.40 -6.65 -24.84
C TYR A 240 8.27 -5.51 -23.85
N ILE A 241 7.07 -5.33 -23.28
CA ILE A 241 6.78 -4.34 -22.26
C ILE A 241 6.40 -5.03 -20.96
N ILE A 242 7.02 -4.60 -19.87
CA ILE A 242 6.68 -4.99 -18.51
C ILE A 242 6.14 -3.75 -17.80
N TYR A 243 4.84 -3.73 -17.53
CA TYR A 243 4.18 -2.64 -16.84
C TYR A 243 4.31 -2.82 -15.33
N MET A 244 5.22 -2.05 -14.73
CA MET A 244 5.56 -2.18 -13.32
C MET A 244 5.57 -0.79 -12.63
N PRO A 245 4.40 -0.16 -12.42
CA PRO A 245 4.29 1.13 -11.73
C PRO A 245 4.94 1.13 -10.34
N PHE A 246 4.84 0.01 -9.63
CA PHE A 246 5.53 -0.23 -8.37
C PHE A 246 6.46 -1.43 -8.51
N ILE A 247 7.58 -1.40 -7.79
CA ILE A 247 8.59 -2.47 -7.82
C ILE A 247 7.93 -3.81 -7.46
N ASN A 248 7.96 -4.77 -8.38
CA ASN A 248 7.56 -6.15 -8.15
C ASN A 248 8.81 -7.04 -8.15
N THR A 249 9.23 -7.48 -6.97
CA THR A 249 10.50 -8.20 -6.77
C THR A 249 10.46 -9.61 -7.37
N GLU A 250 9.28 -10.22 -7.49
CA GLU A 250 9.13 -11.55 -8.11
C GLU A 250 9.29 -11.50 -9.63
N ILE A 251 8.77 -10.45 -10.28
CA ILE A 251 8.97 -10.23 -11.72
C ILE A 251 10.45 -10.00 -12.02
N ILE A 252 11.11 -9.16 -11.22
CA ILE A 252 12.54 -8.87 -11.36
C ILE A 252 13.37 -10.13 -11.21
N GLU A 253 13.08 -10.97 -10.21
CA GLU A 253 13.81 -12.22 -10.01
C GLU A 253 13.62 -13.18 -11.19
N LYS A 254 12.40 -13.29 -11.74
CA LYS A 254 12.12 -14.10 -12.95
C LYS A 254 12.90 -13.63 -14.17
N ILE A 255 12.97 -12.31 -14.39
CA ILE A 255 13.75 -11.73 -15.49
C ILE A 255 15.23 -12.03 -15.29
N ASN A 256 15.74 -11.79 -14.08
CA ASN A 256 17.14 -12.03 -13.76
C ASN A 256 17.54 -13.49 -13.98
N TRP A 257 16.69 -14.41 -13.52
CA TRP A 257 16.89 -15.84 -13.71
C TRP A 257 16.86 -16.22 -15.20
N PHE A 258 15.90 -15.69 -15.97
CA PHE A 258 15.83 -15.94 -17.41
C PHE A 258 17.13 -15.58 -18.14
N TYR A 259 17.67 -14.38 -17.92
CA TYR A 259 18.91 -13.95 -18.57
C TYR A 259 20.15 -14.68 -18.06
N LYS A 260 20.13 -15.13 -16.80
CA LYS A 260 21.20 -15.97 -16.26
C LYS A 260 21.26 -17.32 -16.96
N GLU A 261 20.12 -17.95 -17.23
CA GLU A 261 20.06 -19.26 -17.91
C GLU A 261 20.18 -19.14 -19.44
N ASN A 262 19.84 -17.98 -20.02
CA ASN A 262 19.79 -17.78 -21.47
C ASN A 262 20.77 -16.68 -21.91
N THR A 263 22.05 -16.84 -21.58
CA THR A 263 23.10 -15.82 -21.78
C THR A 263 23.25 -15.29 -23.21
N ASN A 264 22.88 -16.09 -24.21
CA ASN A 264 22.95 -15.70 -25.62
C ASN A 264 21.69 -14.99 -26.14
N THR A 265 20.62 -14.95 -25.35
CA THR A 265 19.34 -14.36 -25.76
C THR A 265 19.30 -12.87 -25.46
N LYS A 266 19.04 -12.05 -26.48
CA LYS A 266 18.87 -10.60 -26.35
C LYS A 266 17.46 -10.18 -26.73
N ARG A 267 16.50 -10.43 -25.83
CA ARG A 267 15.15 -9.86 -25.96
C ARG A 267 15.21 -8.36 -25.68
N LYS A 268 14.51 -7.56 -26.48
CA LYS A 268 14.32 -6.13 -26.23
C LYS A 268 13.20 -5.98 -25.22
N ILE A 269 13.50 -5.52 -24.01
CA ILE A 269 12.52 -5.38 -22.93
C ILE A 269 12.53 -3.93 -22.45
N ASP A 270 11.37 -3.30 -22.45
CA ASP A 270 11.13 -2.07 -21.72
C ASP A 270 10.38 -2.38 -20.42
N ILE A 271 10.97 -1.97 -19.28
CA ILE A 271 10.29 -1.93 -17.99
C ILE A 271 9.74 -0.52 -17.81
N LEU A 272 8.42 -0.38 -17.87
CA LEU A 272 7.74 0.89 -17.68
C LEU A 272 7.37 1.08 -16.20
N THR A 273 7.93 2.12 -15.56
CA THR A 273 7.75 2.37 -14.13
C THR A 273 7.62 3.86 -13.78
N LEU A 274 7.41 4.17 -12.50
CA LEU A 274 7.47 5.52 -11.96
C LEU A 274 8.92 5.96 -11.69
N GLU A 275 9.19 7.26 -11.79
CA GLU A 275 10.54 7.85 -11.63
C GLU A 275 11.22 7.41 -10.33
N GLU A 276 10.47 7.38 -9.22
CA GLU A 276 11.04 7.05 -7.91
C GLU A 276 11.62 5.64 -7.79
N ASN A 277 11.24 4.72 -8.69
CA ASN A 277 11.68 3.33 -8.69
C ASN A 277 12.95 3.13 -9.51
N LYS A 278 13.23 4.01 -10.49
CA LYS A 278 14.28 3.84 -11.52
C LYS A 278 15.62 3.47 -10.91
N ASN A 279 16.10 4.28 -9.98
CA ASN A 279 17.40 4.09 -9.33
C ASN A 279 17.51 2.75 -8.62
N LYS A 280 16.39 2.24 -8.09
CA LYS A 280 16.40 0.95 -7.42
C LYS A 280 16.39 -0.20 -8.42
N LEU A 281 15.56 -0.13 -9.46
CA LEU A 281 15.48 -1.11 -10.53
C LEU A 281 16.83 -1.31 -11.22
N GLN A 282 17.52 -0.21 -11.55
CA GLN A 282 18.87 -0.24 -12.15
C GLN A 282 19.89 -1.01 -11.30
N LYS A 283 19.74 -1.03 -9.97
CA LYS A 283 20.66 -1.73 -9.07
C LYS A 283 20.39 -3.23 -8.95
N ILE A 284 19.15 -3.67 -9.22
CA ILE A 284 18.71 -5.05 -8.94
C ILE A 284 18.46 -5.88 -10.19
N LEU A 285 18.25 -5.26 -11.35
CA LEU A 285 18.19 -5.95 -12.64
C LEU A 285 19.60 -6.33 -13.10
N CYS A 286 19.74 -7.54 -13.64
CA CYS A 286 21.03 -8.08 -14.08
C CYS A 286 21.28 -7.97 -15.59
N SER A 287 20.33 -7.46 -16.38
CA SER A 287 20.35 -7.46 -17.85
C SER A 287 20.12 -6.08 -18.46
N ASP A 288 20.38 -5.95 -19.77
CA ASP A 288 20.14 -4.76 -20.61
C ASP A 288 18.64 -4.47 -20.84
N CYS A 289 17.83 -4.54 -19.78
CA CYS A 289 16.46 -4.04 -19.82
C CYS A 289 16.50 -2.52 -19.88
N ASN A 290 15.74 -1.94 -20.82
CA ASN A 290 15.56 -0.51 -20.85
C ASN A 290 14.50 -0.11 -19.81
N ILE A 291 14.82 0.83 -18.93
CA ILE A 291 13.88 1.32 -17.92
C ILE A 291 13.28 2.62 -18.44
N LYS A 292 12.02 2.56 -18.87
CA LYS A 292 11.24 3.72 -19.30
C LYS A 292 10.42 4.23 -18.13
N ILE A 293 10.28 5.55 -18.04
CA ILE A 293 9.54 6.21 -16.97
C ILE A 293 8.35 6.93 -17.59
N PHE A 294 7.23 6.94 -16.87
CA PHE A 294 6.06 7.71 -17.25
C PHE A 294 5.65 8.66 -16.13
N ASP A 295 5.00 9.76 -16.51
CA ASP A 295 4.46 10.70 -15.55
C ASP A 295 3.21 10.10 -14.86
N LYS A 296 3.22 10.08 -13.53
CA LYS A 296 2.09 9.72 -12.68
C LYS A 296 0.83 10.53 -12.98
N ASN A 297 0.95 11.71 -13.60
CA ASN A 297 -0.20 12.53 -14.01
C ASN A 297 -1.02 11.90 -15.13
N LEU A 298 -0.44 10.97 -15.90
CA LEU A 298 -1.16 10.19 -16.92
C LEU A 298 -2.10 9.14 -16.30
N LEU A 299 -2.02 8.91 -14.98
CA LEU A 299 -2.87 7.96 -14.27
C LEU A 299 -4.20 8.58 -13.84
N GLY A 300 -5.27 7.78 -13.91
CA GLY A 300 -6.64 8.16 -13.58
C GLY A 300 -7.48 8.53 -14.80
N GLY A 301 -6.98 8.25 -16.01
CA GLY A 301 -7.57 8.60 -17.30
C GLY A 301 -6.65 9.56 -18.06
N VAL A 302 -6.50 9.34 -19.36
CA VAL A 302 -5.93 10.37 -20.24
C VAL A 302 -6.95 11.50 -20.22
N CYS A 303 -6.63 12.61 -19.55
CA CYS A 303 -7.42 13.82 -19.75
C CYS A 303 -7.35 14.12 -21.25
N GLU A 304 -8.47 14.03 -21.94
CA GLU A 304 -8.63 14.72 -23.23
C GLU A 304 -8.21 16.18 -22.96
N ILE A 305 -7.08 16.57 -23.54
CA ILE A 305 -6.57 17.95 -23.48
C ILE A 305 -7.48 18.85 -24.29
#